data_AF-A0A3D0THT1-F1
#
_entry.id   AF-A0A3D0THT1-F1
#
_cell.length_a   1.000
_cell.length_b   1.000
_cell.length_c   1.000
_cell.angle_alpha   90.00
_cell.angle_beta   90.00
_cell.angle_gamma   90.00
#
_symmetry.space_group_name_H-M   'P 1'
#
loop_
_entity.id
_entity.type
_entity.pdbx_description
1 polymer ?
#
loop_
_entity_poly.entity_id
_entity_poly.type
_entity_poly.pdbx_seq_one_letter_code
_entity_poly.pdbx_strand_id
1 'polypeptide(L)' 'MKIREAVKEDFEQIWIIFQHIVSAGETYAYPVETSKEEAFQIWMEQPHKTFVCVEQQHIFGTYYLKPNNP' A
#
# COMPACT_ATOMS: atom_id res chain seq x y z
N MET A 1 13.48 -13.17 -2.95
CA MET A 1 12.91 -11.87 -2.57
C MET A 1 13.43 -10.74 -3.47
N LYS A 2 12.55 -9.92 -4.06
CA LYS A 2 12.89 -8.78 -4.93
C LYS A 2 12.04 -7.56 -4.55
N ILE A 3 12.63 -6.36 -4.56
CA ILE A 3 11.89 -5.09 -4.48
C ILE A 3 11.70 -4.56 -5.90
N ARG A 4 10.47 -4.19 -6.27
CA ARG A 4 10.15 -3.58 -7.56
C ARG A 4 9.03 -2.56 -7.42
N GLU A 5 8.92 -1.67 -8.41
CA GLU A 5 7.77 -0.76 -8.51
C GLU A 5 6.47 -1.59 -8.62
N ALA A 6 5.44 -1.13 -7.91
CA ALA A 6 4.13 -1.75 -7.89
C ALA A 6 3.43 -1.52 -9.23
N VAL A 7 2.71 -2.54 -9.69
CA VAL A 7 1.78 -2.43 -10.82
C VAL A 7 0.34 -2.50 -10.32
N LYS A 8 -0.63 -2.17 -11.16
CA LYS A 8 -2.05 -2.13 -10.74
C LYS A 8 -2.54 -3.48 -10.21
N GLU A 9 -2.02 -4.56 -10.77
CA GLU A 9 -2.37 -5.94 -10.40
C GLU A 9 -1.89 -6.32 -8.99
N ASP A 10 -0.91 -5.60 -8.45
CA ASP A 10 -0.40 -5.82 -7.09
C ASP A 10 -1.36 -5.29 -6.03
N PHE A 11 -2.28 -4.39 -6.41
CA PHE A 11 -3.11 -3.65 -5.48
C PHE A 11 -3.96 -4.57 -4.58
N GLU A 12 -4.46 -5.68 -5.09
CA GLU A 12 -5.24 -6.63 -4.28
C GLU A 12 -4.45 -7.15 -3.07
N GLN A 13 -3.17 -7.46 -3.25
CA GLN A 13 -2.31 -7.93 -2.14
C GLN A 13 -1.88 -6.77 -1.23
N ILE A 14 -1.62 -5.58 -1.81
CA ILE A 14 -1.35 -4.35 -1.06
C ILE A 14 -2.54 -4.01 -0.14
N TRP A 15 -3.76 -4.10 -0.66
CA TRP A 15 -5.00 -3.85 0.06
C TRP A 15 -5.16 -4.80 1.25
N ILE A 16 -4.92 -6.10 1.08
CA ILE A 16 -5.01 -7.08 2.18
C ILE A 16 -4.03 -6.72 3.32
N ILE A 17 -2.80 -6.34 2.98
CA ILE A 17 -1.80 -5.91 3.97
C ILE A 17 -2.26 -4.64 4.69
N PHE A 18 -2.68 -3.63 3.92
CA PHE A 18 -3.09 -2.34 4.46
C PHE A 18 -4.35 -2.44 5.32
N GLN A 19 -5.36 -3.18 4.88
CA GLN A 19 -6.62 -3.37 5.60
C GLN A 19 -6.39 -4.03 6.95
N HIS A 20 -5.48 -5.01 7.05
CA HIS A 20 -5.11 -5.62 8.34
C HIS A 20 -4.49 -4.58 9.30
N ILE A 21 -3.58 -3.74 8.79
CA ILE A 21 -2.90 -2.71 9.58
C ILE A 21 -3.88 -1.62 10.05
N VAL A 22 -4.75 -1.13 9.15
CA VAL A 22 -5.70 -0.06 9.44
C VAL A 22 -6.86 -0.55 10.32
N SER A 23 -7.35 -1.78 10.14
CA SER A 23 -8.39 -2.35 11.01
C SER A 23 -7.92 -2.54 12.46
N ALA A 24 -6.61 -2.76 12.66
CA ALA A 24 -6.04 -2.81 14.00
C ALA A 24 -6.04 -1.41 14.66
N GLY A 25 -5.86 -0.34 13.88
CA GLY A 25 -5.88 1.04 14.38
C GLY A 25 -4.67 1.42 15.26
N GLU A 26 -3.63 0.59 15.30
CA GLU A 26 -2.54 0.71 16.27
C GLU A 26 -1.33 1.53 15.77
N THR A 27 -1.15 1.66 14.45
CA THR A 27 0.13 2.12 13.87
C THR A 27 0.04 3.34 12.96
N TYR A 28 -1.11 3.65 12.35
CA TYR A 28 -1.28 4.80 11.47
C TYR A 28 -2.61 5.51 11.71
N ALA A 29 -2.60 6.84 11.59
CA ALA A 29 -3.78 7.69 11.68
C ALA A 29 -4.65 7.66 10.40
N TYR A 30 -4.92 6.46 9.88
CA TYR A 30 -5.94 6.26 8.85
C TYR A 30 -7.28 5.94 9.53
N PRO A 31 -8.43 6.43 9.01
CA PRO A 31 -9.72 5.96 9.47
C PRO A 31 -9.81 4.44 9.36
N VAL A 32 -10.26 3.76 10.43
CA VAL A 32 -10.45 2.29 10.43
C VAL A 32 -11.39 1.81 9.32
N GLU A 33 -12.20 2.71 8.79
CA GLU A 33 -13.16 2.49 7.70
C GLU A 33 -12.61 2.92 6.32
N THR A 34 -11.29 3.11 6.17
CA THR A 34 -10.70 3.46 4.86
C THR A 34 -11.15 2.45 3.80
N SER A 35 -11.88 2.92 2.80
CA SER A 35 -12.42 2.08 1.73
C SER A 35 -11.31 1.56 0.83
N LYS A 36 -11.62 0.51 0.06
CA LYS A 36 -10.69 -0.04 -0.93
C LYS A 36 -10.38 0.99 -2.01
N GLU A 37 -11.36 1.79 -2.39
CA GLU A 37 -11.22 2.88 -3.36
C GLU A 37 -10.28 3.97 -2.84
N GLU A 38 -10.43 4.39 -1.58
CA GLU A 38 -9.52 5.36 -0.94
C GLU A 38 -8.11 4.78 -0.78
N ALA A 39 -8.00 3.50 -0.41
CA ALA A 39 -6.71 2.82 -0.33
C ALA A 39 -6.00 2.80 -1.70
N PHE A 40 -6.74 2.61 -2.79
CA PHE A 40 -6.18 2.69 -4.14
C PHE A 40 -5.62 4.08 -4.43
N GLN A 41 -6.34 5.13 -4.07
CA GLN A 41 -5.85 6.51 -4.19
C GLN A 41 -4.56 6.73 -3.40
N ILE A 42 -4.55 6.30 -2.13
CA ILE A 42 -3.42 6.47 -1.20
C ILE A 42 -2.17 5.71 -1.67
N TRP A 43 -2.34 4.51 -2.21
CA TRP A 43 -1.23 3.61 -2.53
C TRP A 43 -0.82 3.60 -4.00
N MET A 44 -1.73 3.91 -4.93
CA MET A 44 -1.47 3.72 -6.36
C MET A 44 -1.51 5.02 -7.18
N GLU A 45 -2.29 6.03 -6.77
CA GLU A 45 -2.47 7.25 -7.58
C GLU A 45 -1.77 8.49 -7.01
N GLN A 46 -1.86 8.71 -5.70
CA GLN A 46 -1.29 9.90 -5.05
C GLN A 46 0.24 9.85 -4.87
N PRO A 47 0.86 8.71 -4.54
CA PRO A 47 2.31 8.66 -4.37
C PRO A 47 3.05 8.89 -5.67
N HIS A 48 4.28 9.42 -5.56
CA HIS A 48 5.16 9.54 -6.71
C HIS A 48 5.60 8.17 -7.22
N LYS A 49 5.85 7.24 -6.28
CA LYS A 49 6.16 5.84 -6.56
C LYS A 49 5.69 4.94 -5.42
N THR A 50 5.29 3.73 -5.77
CA THR A 50 4.98 2.66 -4.82
C THR A 50 5.80 1.43 -5.14
N PHE A 51 6.31 0.77 -4.11
CA PHE A 51 7.18 -0.38 -4.22
C PHE A 51 6.63 -1.55 -3.41
N VAL A 52 6.82 -2.75 -3.94
CA VAL A 52 6.45 -4.00 -3.29
C VAL A 52 7.67 -4.89 -3.10
N CYS A 53 7.72 -5.55 -1.95
CA CYS A 53 8.61 -6.68 -1.70
C CYS A 53 7.90 -7.97 -2.12
N VAL A 54 8.40 -8.61 -3.18
CA VAL A 54 7.79 -9.79 -3.79
C VAL A 54 8.72 -11.00 -3.72
N GLU A 55 8.15 -12.15 -3.40
CA GLU A 55 8.79 -13.46 -3.51
C GLU A 55 7.77 -14.49 -3.99
N GLN A 56 8.12 -15.30 -4.99
CA GLN A 56 7.22 -16.32 -5.56
C GLN A 56 5.83 -15.78 -5.96
N GLN A 57 5.76 -14.54 -6.46
CA GLN A 57 4.52 -13.81 -6.82
C GLN A 57 3.65 -13.36 -5.64
N HIS A 58 4.08 -13.62 -4.41
CA HIS A 58 3.43 -13.12 -3.20
C HIS A 58 4.08 -11.81 -2.72
N ILE A 59 3.26 -10.85 -2.33
CA ILE A 59 3.71 -9.57 -1.78
C ILE A 59 3.73 -9.66 -0.27
N PHE A 60 4.91 -9.43 0.31
CA PHE A 60 5.15 -9.50 1.74
C PHE A 60 5.17 -8.13 2.42
N GLY A 61 5.28 -7.06 1.62
CA GLY A 61 5.36 -5.71 2.14
C GLY A 61 5.28 -4.69 1.02
N THR A 62 4.91 -3.48 1.39
CA THR A 62 4.70 -2.37 0.48
C THR A 62 5.09 -1.06 1.17
N TYR A 63 5.66 -0.13 0.39
CA TYR A 63 5.90 1.24 0.83
C TYR A 63 5.74 2.18 -0.36
N TYR A 64 5.38 3.43 -0.09
CA TYR A 64 5.27 4.46 -1.11
C TYR A 64 6.15 5.66 -0.78
N LEU A 65 6.53 6.40 -1.81
CA LEU A 65 7.30 7.62 -1.73
C LEU A 65 6.44 8.77 -2.25
N LYS A 66 6.24 9.78 -1.42
CA LYS A 66 5.62 11.05 -1.81
C LYS A 66 6.45 12.22 -1.29
N PRO A 67 6.43 13.38 -1.96
CA PRO A 67 6.93 14.61 -1.36
C PRO A 67 6.25 14.86 0.00
N ASN A 68 7.04 15.16 1.03
CA ASN A 68 6.50 15.37 2.39
C ASN A 68 5.87 16.77 2.57
N ASN A 69 6.23 17.71 1.71
CA ASN A 69 5.72 19.06 1.55
C ASN A 69 5.97 19.48 0.08
N PRO A 70 5.40 20.60 -0.43
CA PRO A 70 5.99 21.28 -1.58
C PRO A 70 7.48 21.59 -1.37
#